data_AF-A0AAE9R2P9-F1
#
_entry.id   AF-A0AAE9R2P9-F1
#
_cell.length_a   1.000
_cell.length_b   1.000
_cell.length_c   1.000
_cell.angle_alpha   90.00
_cell.angle_beta   90.00
_cell.angle_gamma   90.00
#
_symmetry.space_group_name_H-M   'P 1'
#
loop_
_entity.id
_entity.type
_entity.pdbx_description
1 polymer ?
#
loop_
_entity_poly.entity_id
_entity_poly.type
_entity_poly.pdbx_seq_one_letter_code
_entity_poly.pdbx_strand_id
1 'polypeptide(L)'
;MLKENGYQIKIFDLVNLTNSDMFNPFRYMRSELDIDRITEAIVEGTKKGDREGEDFWNQAKLLLNRALLGYLYFDSQVRHYEPNFLWWQIYLEI
;
A
#
# COMPACT_ATOMS: atom_id res chain seq x y z
N MET A 1 -30.45 -4.42 0.86
CA MET A 1 -30.66 -3.93 -0.52
C MET A 1 -29.58 -4.39 -1.52
N LEU A 2 -28.30 -4.00 -1.43
CA LEU A 2 -27.29 -4.44 -2.44
C LEU A 2 -26.95 -5.94 -2.36
N LYS A 3 -26.74 -6.48 -1.15
CA LYS A 3 -26.46 -7.90 -0.94
C LYS A 3 -27.63 -8.81 -1.34
N GLU A 4 -28.85 -8.34 -1.07
CA GLU A 4 -30.11 -9.02 -1.43
C GLU A 4 -30.34 -9.06 -2.95
N ASN A 5 -29.78 -8.11 -3.69
CA ASN A 5 -29.77 -8.09 -5.15
C ASN A 5 -28.61 -8.89 -5.77
N GLY A 6 -27.93 -9.73 -4.98
CA GLY A 6 -26.87 -10.64 -5.46
C GLY A 6 -25.49 -10.03 -5.65
N TYR A 7 -25.26 -8.78 -5.24
CA TYR A 7 -23.94 -8.16 -5.36
C TYR A 7 -22.97 -8.64 -4.27
N GLN A 8 -21.73 -8.94 -4.67
CA GLN A 8 -20.62 -9.12 -3.73
C GLN A 8 -20.10 -7.73 -3.30
N ILE A 9 -20.28 -7.41 -2.03
CA ILE A 9 -19.84 -6.15 -1.43
C ILE A 9 -18.50 -6.40 -0.74
N LYS A 10 -17.50 -5.56 -1.02
CA LYS A 10 -16.26 -5.49 -0.26
C LYS A 10 -16.29 -4.30 0.68
N ILE A 11 -15.82 -4.50 1.90
CA ILE A 11 -15.79 -3.52 2.99
C ILE A 11 -14.33 -3.17 3.23
N PHE A 12 -14.02 -1.87 3.21
CA PHE A 12 -12.72 -1.38 3.63
C PHE A 12 -12.88 -0.59 4.93
N ASP A 13 -12.75 -1.29 6.05
CA ASP A 13 -12.85 -0.71 7.39
C ASP A 13 -11.46 -0.27 7.89
N LEU A 14 -11.28 1.03 8.09
CA LEU A 14 -10.05 1.64 8.59
C LEU A 14 -9.95 1.71 10.12
N VAL A 15 -11.04 1.41 10.83
CA VAL A 15 -11.09 1.37 12.30
C VAL A 15 -10.85 -0.05 12.79
N ASN A 16 -11.55 -1.03 12.21
CA ASN A 16 -11.36 -2.44 12.52
C ASN A 16 -10.97 -3.25 11.28
N LEU A 17 -9.66 -3.38 11.07
CA LEU A 17 -9.10 -4.10 9.93
C LEU A 17 -9.52 -5.58 9.88
N THR A 18 -9.87 -6.22 11.01
CA THR A 18 -10.29 -7.64 11.00
C THR A 18 -11.64 -7.86 10.33
N ASN A 19 -12.48 -6.82 10.27
CA ASN A 19 -13.79 -6.86 9.61
C ASN A 19 -13.73 -6.34 8.16
N SER A 20 -12.53 -5.98 7.69
CA SER A 20 -12.28 -5.44 6.37
C SER A 20 -11.92 -6.58 5.42
N ASP A 21 -12.32 -6.48 4.15
CA ASP A 21 -11.78 -7.29 3.05
C ASP A 21 -10.31 -6.95 2.76
N MET A 22 -9.79 -5.90 3.43
CA MET A 22 -8.41 -5.45 3.39
C MET A 22 -7.98 -4.97 1.99
N PHE A 23 -6.83 -4.32 1.92
CA PHE A 23 -6.33 -3.77 0.67
C PHE A 23 -4.82 -3.99 0.56
N ASN A 24 -4.42 -4.73 -0.48
CA ASN A 24 -3.03 -4.86 -0.89
C ASN A 24 -2.82 -4.09 -2.21
N PRO A 25 -2.08 -2.96 -2.22
CA PRO A 25 -1.87 -2.18 -3.43
C PRO A 25 -1.07 -2.92 -4.51
N PHE A 26 -0.20 -3.86 -4.12
CA PHE A 26 0.62 -4.62 -5.07
C PHE A 26 -0.21 -5.47 -6.04
N ARG A 27 -1.40 -5.94 -5.62
CA ARG A 27 -2.33 -6.67 -6.48
C ARG A 27 -2.86 -5.84 -7.65
N TYR A 28 -2.84 -4.51 -7.51
CA TYR A 28 -3.38 -3.57 -8.49
C TYR A 28 -2.28 -2.89 -9.32
N MET A 29 -1.01 -3.14 -9.03
CA MET A 29 0.11 -2.67 -9.86
C MET A 29 0.16 -3.47 -11.17
N ARG A 30 0.12 -2.77 -12.29
CA ARG A 30 0.17 -3.34 -13.65
C ARG A 30 1.43 -2.96 -14.40
N SER A 31 2.14 -1.94 -13.92
CA SER A 31 3.34 -1.40 -14.54
C SER A 31 4.30 -0.88 -13.47
N GLU A 32 5.57 -0.73 -13.83
CA GLU A 32 6.58 -0.11 -12.96
C GLU A 32 6.20 1.33 -12.55
N LEU A 33 5.45 2.04 -13.40
CA LEU A 33 4.93 3.39 -13.10
C LEU A 33 4.01 3.42 -11.88
N ASP A 34 3.43 2.28 -11.49
CA ASP A 34 2.59 2.21 -10.31
C ASP A 34 3.40 2.29 -9.00
N ILE A 35 4.73 2.05 -9.05
CA ILE A 35 5.62 2.26 -7.91
C ILE A 35 5.58 3.73 -7.50
N ASP A 36 5.68 4.64 -8.48
CA ASP A 36 5.67 6.08 -8.23
C ASP A 36 4.34 6.54 -7.67
N ARG A 37 3.23 6.08 -8.27
CA ARG A 37 1.87 6.40 -7.80
C ARG A 37 1.64 6.02 -6.35
N ILE A 38 2.06 4.80 -5.96
CA ILE A 38 1.91 4.33 -4.58
C ILE A 38 2.83 5.11 -3.64
N THR A 39 4.07 5.37 -4.05
CA THR A 39 5.03 6.14 -3.26
C THR A 39 4.48 7.53 -2.94
N GLU A 40 3.95 8.23 -3.95
CA GLU A 40 3.36 9.56 -3.79
C GLU A 40 2.14 9.54 -2.88
N ALA A 41 1.24 8.58 -3.06
CA ALA A 41 0.06 8.43 -2.20
C ALA A 41 0.43 8.21 -0.72
N ILE A 42 1.47 7.42 -0.43
CA ILE A 42 1.96 7.18 0.94
C ILE A 42 2.57 8.46 1.53
N VAL A 43 3.45 9.13 0.77
CA VAL A 43 4.11 10.35 1.25
C VAL A 43 3.10 11.46 1.50
N GLU A 44 2.14 11.66 0.59
CA GLU A 44 1.07 12.65 0.74
C GLU A 44 0.19 12.34 1.95
N GLY A 45 -0.24 11.08 2.09
CA GLY A 45 -1.09 10.64 3.20
C GLY A 45 -0.44 10.73 4.58
N THR A 46 0.88 10.94 4.66
CA THR A 46 1.64 11.05 5.90
C THR A 46 2.11 12.47 6.22
N LYS A 47 1.82 13.46 5.38
CA LYS A 47 2.11 14.87 5.66
C LYS A 47 1.32 15.35 6.89
N LYS A 48 2.01 15.92 7.88
CA LYS A 48 1.40 16.51 9.08
C LYS A 48 1.64 18.02 9.14
N GLY A 49 0.78 18.79 8.47
CA GLY A 49 0.68 20.26 8.55
C GLY A 49 1.80 21.06 7.85
N ASP A 50 1.59 22.38 7.72
CA ASP A 50 2.39 23.34 6.92
C ASP A 50 3.74 23.75 7.54
N ARG A 51 4.30 23.02 8.50
CA ARG A 51 5.68 23.27 8.95
C ARG A 51 6.67 22.61 8.00
N GLU A 52 6.61 23.02 6.73
CA GLU A 52 7.56 22.67 5.67
C GLU A 52 8.86 23.44 5.86
N GLY A 53 9.71 22.93 6.74
CA GLY A 53 11.11 23.33 6.85
C GLY A 53 12.05 22.17 6.54
N GLU A 54 11.73 21.27 5.60
CA GLU A 54 12.46 20.00 5.42
C GLU A 54 12.38 19.39 3.99
N ASP A 55 12.59 20.18 2.92
CA ASP A 55 12.54 19.66 1.53
C ASP A 55 13.50 18.46 1.32
N PHE A 56 14.73 18.53 1.84
CA PHE A 56 15.69 17.43 1.77
C PHE A 56 15.16 16.13 2.39
N TRP A 57 14.64 16.18 3.62
CA TRP A 57 14.16 14.98 4.29
C TRP A 57 12.90 14.43 3.64
N ASN A 58 12.05 15.30 3.08
CA ASN A 58 10.89 14.88 2.30
C ASN A 58 11.29 14.16 1.02
N GLN A 59 12.29 14.67 0.29
CA GLN A 59 12.85 14.00 -0.88
C GLN A 59 13.54 12.68 -0.52
N ALA A 60 14.31 12.64 0.56
CA ALA A 60 14.96 11.42 1.03
C ALA A 60 13.94 10.34 1.41
N LYS A 61 12.84 10.71 2.09
CA LYS A 61 11.73 9.81 2.42
C LYS A 61 11.04 9.29 1.15
N LEU A 62 10.79 10.15 0.16
CA LEU A 62 10.22 9.75 -1.13
C LEU A 62 11.11 8.73 -1.84
N LEU A 63 12.42 9.01 -1.96
CA LEU A 63 13.37 8.11 -2.62
C LEU A 63 13.48 6.76 -1.90
N LEU A 64 13.56 6.77 -0.57
CA LEU A 64 13.64 5.54 0.22
C LEU A 64 12.39 4.68 0.04
N ASN A 65 11.19 5.28 0.12
CA ASN A 65 9.94 4.55 -0.10
C ASN A 65 9.87 3.96 -1.52
N ARG A 66 10.26 4.74 -2.55
CA ARG A 66 10.30 4.27 -3.94
C ARG A 66 11.24 3.08 -4.11
N ALA A 67 12.43 3.14 -3.51
CA ALA A 67 13.41 2.06 -3.57
C ALA A 67 12.91 0.77 -2.90
N LEU A 68 12.28 0.88 -1.72
CA LEU A 68 11.75 -0.28 -1.00
C LEU A 68 10.54 -0.91 -1.74
N LEU A 69 9.63 -0.08 -2.25
CA LEU A 69 8.50 -0.54 -3.06
C LEU A 69 8.97 -1.19 -4.36
N GLY A 70 9.93 -0.57 -5.04
CA GLY A 70 10.53 -1.13 -6.24
C GLY A 70 11.20 -2.47 -5.98
N TYR A 71 11.97 -2.59 -4.89
CA TYR A 71 12.55 -3.86 -4.48
C TYR A 71 11.50 -4.95 -4.31
N LEU A 72 10.42 -4.69 -3.54
CA LEU A 72 9.34 -5.67 -3.35
C LEU A 72 8.62 -6.01 -4.66
N TYR A 73 8.38 -5.03 -5.52
CA TYR A 73 7.74 -5.23 -6.81
C TYR A 73 8.59 -6.14 -7.72
N PHE A 74 9.86 -5.80 -7.93
CA PHE A 74 10.74 -6.58 -8.80
C PHE A 74 11.07 -7.96 -8.21
N ASP A 75 11.35 -8.06 -6.91
CA ASP A 75 11.61 -9.35 -6.26
C ASP A 75 10.39 -10.28 -6.37
N SER A 76 9.18 -9.74 -6.23
CA SER A 76 7.94 -10.51 -6.40
C SER A 76 7.72 -11.07 -7.79
N GLN A 77 8.15 -10.34 -8.83
CA GLN A 77 8.09 -10.80 -10.20
C GLN A 77 9.09 -11.93 -10.47
N VAL A 78 10.29 -11.81 -9.90
CA VAL A 78 11.37 -12.81 -10.04
C VAL A 78 11.04 -14.09 -9.27
N ARG A 79 10.49 -13.97 -8.05
CA ARG A 79 10.23 -15.10 -7.15
C ARG A 79 8.79 -15.62 -7.20
N HIS A 80 7.92 -14.97 -7.97
CA HIS A 80 6.51 -15.34 -8.16
C HIS A 80 5.70 -15.44 -6.86
N TYR A 81 5.73 -14.40 -6.02
CA TYR A 81 4.88 -14.28 -4.84
C TYR A 81 4.06 -12.99 -4.87
N GLU A 82 2.99 -12.89 -4.05
CA GLU A 82 2.28 -11.63 -3.85
C GLU A 82 2.98 -10.84 -2.75
N PRO A 83 3.60 -9.69 -3.05
CA PRO A 83 4.28 -8.90 -2.04
C PRO A 83 3.24 -8.22 -1.17
N ASN A 84 3.63 -8.04 0.09
CA ASN A 84 2.81 -7.47 1.14
C ASN A 84 3.71 -6.60 2.00
N PHE A 85 3.17 -5.53 2.59
CA PHE A 85 3.90 -4.83 3.65
C PHE A 85 4.05 -5.76 4.87
N LEU A 86 5.14 -5.67 5.62
CA LEU A 86 5.57 -6.63 6.66
C LEU A 86 4.61 -6.83 7.87
N TRP A 87 3.39 -6.29 7.83
CA TRP A 87 2.35 -6.48 8.84
C TRP A 87 1.41 -7.66 8.53
N TRP A 88 1.47 -8.22 7.32
CA TRP A 88 0.55 -9.26 6.83
C TRP A 88 0.88 -10.69 7.31
N GLN A 89 2.15 -11.01 7.60
CA GLN A 89 2.52 -12.36 8.06
C GLN A 89 2.16 -12.62 9.52
N ILE A 90 2.14 -11.59 10.38
CA ILE A 90 1.93 -11.76 11.83
C ILE A 90 0.49 -12.21 12.15
N TYR A 91 -0.50 -11.90 11.31
CA TYR A 91 -1.91 -12.24 11.56
C TYR A 91 -2.39 -13.51 10.86
N LEU A 92 -1.60 -14.11 9.96
CA LEU A 92 -1.96 -15.35 9.25
C LEU A 92 -1.33 -16.60 9.88
N GLU A 93 -0.50 -16.44 10.93
CA GLU A 93 0.12 -17.54 11.70
C GLU A 93 -0.53 -17.75 13.09
N ILE A 94 -1.74 -17.26 13.32
CA ILE A 94 -2.56 -17.52 14.54
C ILE A 94 -3.94 -18.07 14.19
#